data_AF-A0A9Q4BUD2-F1
#
_entry.id   AF-A0A9Q4BUD2-F1
#
_cell.length_a   1.000
_cell.length_b   1.000
_cell.length_c   1.000
_cell.angle_alpha   90.00
_cell.angle_beta   90.00
_cell.angle_gamma   90.00
#
_symmetry.space_group_name_H-M   'P 1'
#
loop_
_entity.id
_entity.type
_entity.pdbx_description
1 polymer ?
#
loop_
_entity_poly.entity_id
_entity_poly.type
_entity_poly.pdbx_seq_one_letter_code
_entity_poly.pdbx_strand_id
1 'polypeptide(L)'
;MKLFFIIIAIMITAISARAQVKGTSAPMRIVPKTQAGAYSGAKLTPPVISISSPLPGKGTKVISSQAVVSVKGTALSLNGVRLVTVNRQRAILLEDGSFSADVGLKTGDNALVISATDSRGNTATETLFVTRR
;
A
#
# COMPACT_ATOMS: atom_id res chain seq x y z
N MET A 1 38.45 -8.43 -43.83
CA MET A 1 38.44 -9.46 -44.89
C MET A 1 38.68 -10.81 -44.24
N LYS A 2 37.77 -11.78 -44.48
CA LYS A 2 37.96 -13.26 -44.57
C LYS A 2 38.85 -13.92 -43.51
N LEU A 3 38.31 -14.78 -42.64
CA LEU A 3 38.22 -16.25 -42.85
C LEU A 3 37.30 -16.84 -41.74
N PHE A 4 36.25 -17.64 -41.94
CA PHE A 4 36.14 -19.01 -42.52
C PHE A 4 37.10 -19.97 -41.76
N PHE A 5 36.75 -21.13 -41.17
CA PHE A 5 35.58 -22.01 -41.27
C PHE A 5 35.80 -23.32 -40.43
N ILE A 6 34.72 -23.89 -39.83
CA ILE A 6 34.34 -25.35 -39.68
C ILE A 6 35.25 -26.26 -38.77
N ILE A 7 34.85 -27.23 -37.92
CA ILE A 7 34.20 -28.58 -38.06
C ILE A 7 34.11 -29.18 -36.62
N ILE A 8 32.92 -29.50 -36.05
CA ILE A 8 32.26 -30.86 -35.96
C ILE A 8 33.13 -31.89 -35.19
N ALA A 9 32.68 -32.82 -34.36
CA ALA A 9 31.49 -33.12 -33.57
C ALA A 9 31.82 -34.43 -32.78
N ILE A 10 30.92 -34.81 -31.85
CA ILE A 10 30.68 -36.20 -31.37
C ILE A 10 31.74 -36.78 -30.41
N MET A 11 31.32 -37.06 -29.18
CA MET A 11 31.16 -38.43 -28.68
C MET A 11 30.36 -38.44 -27.38
N ILE A 12 29.17 -39.03 -27.47
CA ILE A 12 28.31 -39.40 -26.35
C ILE A 12 28.87 -40.70 -25.79
N THR A 13 29.01 -40.80 -24.47
CA THR A 13 29.08 -42.11 -23.83
C THR A 13 28.21 -42.11 -22.59
N ALA A 14 27.13 -42.90 -22.70
CA ALA A 14 26.20 -43.19 -21.64
C ALA A 14 26.89 -44.09 -20.60
N ILE A 15 26.65 -43.83 -19.31
CA ILE A 15 26.93 -44.80 -18.26
C ILE A 15 25.61 -45.16 -17.56
N SER A 16 25.28 -46.43 -17.77
CA SER A 16 24.30 -47.36 -17.20
C SER A 16 23.30 -46.90 -16.13
N ALA A 17 22.06 -47.34 -16.35
CA ALA A 17 20.97 -47.33 -15.38
C ALA A 17 20.75 -48.71 -14.73
N ARG A 18 20.20 -48.64 -13.49
CA ARG A 18 19.40 -49.63 -12.72
C ARG A 18 20.13 -50.75 -11.95
N ALA A 19 19.98 -50.73 -10.62
CA ALA A 19 19.14 -51.70 -9.89
C ALA A 19 18.87 -51.28 -8.42
N GLN A 20 17.57 -51.20 -8.11
CA GLN A 20 16.86 -51.56 -6.87
C GLN A 20 17.37 -51.09 -5.49
N VAL A 21 16.66 -50.11 -4.91
CA VAL A 21 16.33 -50.13 -3.46
C VAL A 21 14.80 -50.03 -3.33
N LYS A 22 14.13 -51.17 -3.27
CA LYS A 22 12.73 -51.27 -2.82
C LYS A 22 12.78 -51.53 -1.31
N GLY A 23 12.88 -50.45 -0.55
CA GLY A 23 12.89 -50.47 0.91
C GLY A 23 12.00 -49.35 1.44
N THR A 24 10.82 -49.74 1.90
CA THR A 24 9.75 -48.90 2.43
C THR A 24 10.27 -47.99 3.55
N SER A 25 10.34 -46.68 3.30
CA SER A 25 10.46 -45.65 4.34
C SER A 25 9.50 -44.50 4.00
N ALA A 26 8.88 -43.97 5.07
CA ALA A 26 7.74 -43.04 5.17
C ALA A 26 7.49 -42.06 4.00
N PRO A 27 6.24 -41.60 3.78
CA PRO A 27 5.95 -40.61 2.73
C PRO A 27 6.79 -39.35 2.92
N MET A 28 7.69 -39.18 1.95
CA MET A 28 8.33 -37.96 1.48
C MET A 28 7.89 -36.67 2.19
N ARG A 29 8.80 -36.08 2.99
CA ARG A 29 8.85 -34.62 3.08
C ARG A 29 10.28 -34.11 2.93
N ILE A 30 10.75 -34.14 1.69
CA ILE A 30 11.85 -33.27 1.27
C ILE A 30 11.28 -32.40 0.17
N VAL A 31 10.90 -31.17 0.56
CA VAL A 31 10.59 -30.08 -0.35
C VAL A 31 11.89 -29.26 -0.51
N PRO A 32 12.23 -28.75 -1.71
CA PRO A 32 13.53 -28.16 -2.00
C PRO A 32 13.84 -26.92 -1.18
N LYS A 33 15.14 -26.61 -1.06
CA LYS A 33 15.71 -25.40 -0.45
C LYS A 33 15.09 -24.13 -1.06
N THR A 34 14.06 -23.61 -0.40
CA THR A 34 13.62 -22.22 -0.53
C THR A 34 13.88 -21.57 0.82
N GLN A 35 14.69 -20.51 0.84
CA GLN A 35 14.78 -19.60 1.97
C GLN A 35 13.42 -18.90 2.12
N ALA A 36 12.43 -19.59 2.67
CA ALA A 36 11.20 -19.00 3.15
C ALA A 36 11.53 -18.33 4.48
N GLY A 37 12.22 -17.19 4.42
CA GLY A 37 12.18 -16.22 5.50
C GLY A 37 10.71 -15.87 5.69
N ALA A 38 10.15 -16.27 6.82
CA ALA A 38 8.75 -16.08 7.14
C ALA A 38 8.34 -14.64 6.88
N TYR A 39 7.52 -14.42 5.85
CA TYR A 39 6.63 -13.26 5.85
C TYR A 39 5.70 -13.49 7.04
N SER A 40 6.09 -12.99 8.21
CA SER A 40 5.15 -12.73 9.28
C SER A 40 4.10 -11.84 8.64
N GLY A 41 2.97 -12.45 8.26
CA GLY A 41 1.82 -11.77 7.71
C GLY A 41 1.19 -10.94 8.81
N ALA A 42 1.93 -9.95 9.31
CA ALA A 42 1.42 -8.92 10.17
C ALA A 42 0.31 -8.25 9.37
N LYS A 43 -0.93 -8.58 9.74
CA LYS A 43 -2.13 -7.99 9.17
C LYS A 43 -1.94 -6.47 9.20
N LEU A 44 -1.76 -5.87 8.03
CA LEU A 44 -1.68 -4.42 7.92
C LEU A 44 -3.07 -3.89 8.28
N THR A 45 -3.15 -3.13 9.36
CA THR A 45 -4.36 -2.41 9.76
C THR A 45 -4.14 -0.93 9.45
N PRO A 46 -4.63 -0.43 8.30
CA PRO A 46 -4.54 0.98 7.96
C PRO A 46 -5.23 1.86 9.00
N PRO A 47 -4.85 3.14 9.08
CA PRO A 47 -5.61 4.12 9.85
C PRO A 47 -7.09 4.18 9.43
N VAL A 48 -7.96 4.50 10.36
CA VAL A 48 -9.36 4.87 10.09
C VAL A 48 -9.44 6.39 10.13
N ILE A 49 -10.00 7.00 9.08
CA ILE A 49 -10.18 8.44 8.95
C ILE A 49 -11.67 8.76 9.10
N SER A 50 -12.01 9.73 9.94
CA SER A 50 -13.36 10.28 10.06
C SER A 50 -13.31 11.79 9.91
N ILE A 51 -14.12 12.34 9.00
CA ILE A 51 -14.17 13.78 8.73
C ILE A 51 -15.32 14.39 9.53
N SER A 52 -15.00 15.32 10.43
CA SER A 52 -15.96 15.99 11.31
C SER A 52 -16.31 17.39 10.83
N SER A 53 -15.49 18.00 9.96
CA SER A 53 -15.80 19.27 9.33
C SER A 53 -15.05 19.45 8.01
N PRO A 54 -15.68 20.05 7.00
CA PRO A 54 -17.13 20.16 6.87
C PRO A 54 -17.77 18.77 6.77
N LEU A 55 -18.94 18.59 7.40
CA LEU A 55 -19.70 17.35 7.24
C LEU A 55 -20.37 17.36 5.86
N PRO A 56 -20.13 16.34 5.01
CA PRO A 56 -21.00 16.10 3.88
C PRO A 56 -22.43 15.91 4.40
N GLY A 57 -23.43 16.52 3.75
CA GLY A 57 -24.80 16.06 3.97
C GLY A 57 -24.92 14.60 3.53
N LYS A 58 -25.96 13.88 3.98
CA LYS A 58 -26.15 12.46 3.64
C LYS A 58 -26.09 12.25 2.11
N GLY A 59 -24.96 11.73 1.62
CA GLY A 59 -24.71 11.52 0.20
C GLY A 59 -24.51 12.80 -0.65
N THR A 60 -24.26 13.97 -0.05
CA THR A 60 -24.15 15.24 -0.79
C THR A 60 -22.74 15.86 -0.71
N LYS A 61 -22.39 16.65 -1.73
CA LYS A 61 -21.19 17.49 -1.72
C LYS A 61 -21.34 18.62 -0.71
N VAL A 62 -20.23 19.04 -0.10
CA VAL A 62 -20.19 20.27 0.69
C VAL A 62 -20.24 21.46 -0.25
N ILE A 63 -21.09 22.45 0.04
CA ILE A 63 -21.15 23.71 -0.71
C ILE A 63 -20.59 24.82 0.19
N SER A 64 -19.65 25.59 -0.33
CA SER A 64 -19.04 26.72 0.38
C SER A 64 -18.97 27.95 -0.53
N SER A 65 -19.07 29.16 0.03
CA SER A 65 -18.74 30.41 -0.66
C SER A 65 -17.31 30.88 -0.37
N GLN A 66 -16.61 30.21 0.55
CA GLN A 66 -15.29 30.61 1.02
C GLN A 66 -14.18 30.11 0.08
N ALA A 67 -13.14 30.91 -0.08
CA ALA A 67 -11.94 30.53 -0.84
C ALA A 67 -11.04 29.55 -0.08
N VAL A 68 -11.28 29.36 1.23
CA VAL A 68 -10.56 28.42 2.09
C VAL A 68 -11.59 27.62 2.88
N VAL A 69 -11.32 26.32 3.07
CA VAL A 69 -12.11 25.47 3.96
C VAL A 69 -11.21 24.83 5.01
N SER A 70 -11.68 24.82 6.25
CA SER A 70 -11.02 24.14 7.35
C SER A 70 -11.51 22.69 7.40
N VAL A 71 -10.65 21.76 7.01
CA VAL A 71 -10.91 20.32 7.09
C VAL A 71 -10.50 19.84 8.48
N LYS A 72 -11.42 19.23 9.22
CA LYS A 72 -11.20 18.67 10.56
C LYS A 72 -11.70 17.23 10.61
N GLY A 73 -11.07 16.43 11.46
CA GLY A 73 -11.44 15.04 11.62
C GLY A 73 -10.59 14.32 12.66
N THR A 74 -10.72 13.00 12.68
CA THR A 74 -9.88 12.10 13.47
C THR A 74 -9.23 11.05 12.57
N ALA A 75 -8.00 10.69 12.88
CA ALA A 75 -7.27 9.60 12.25
C ALA A 75 -6.73 8.68 13.35
N LEU A 76 -7.17 7.42 13.36
CA LEU A 76 -6.82 6.45 14.41
C LEU A 76 -6.18 5.20 13.82
N SER A 77 -5.11 4.71 14.43
CA SER A 77 -4.46 3.44 14.09
C SER A 77 -3.93 2.78 15.36
N LEU A 78 -3.95 1.44 15.40
CA LEU A 78 -3.35 0.66 16.49
C LEU A 78 -1.83 0.89 16.63
N ASN A 79 -1.17 1.34 15.56
CA ASN A 79 0.26 1.66 15.55
C ASN A 79 0.56 3.15 15.81
N GLY A 80 -0.47 3.95 16.11
CA GLY A 80 -0.40 5.41 16.15
C GLY A 80 -0.29 6.03 14.75
N VAL A 81 -0.92 7.19 14.56
CA VAL A 81 -0.83 7.94 13.30
C VAL A 81 0.36 8.89 13.36
N ARG A 82 1.24 8.83 12.35
CA ARG A 82 2.45 9.65 12.28
C ARG A 82 2.28 10.88 11.40
N LEU A 83 1.42 10.79 10.38
CA LEU A 83 1.22 11.86 9.41
C LEU A 83 -0.21 11.86 8.91
N VAL A 84 -0.82 13.04 8.86
CA VAL A 84 -2.02 13.32 8.08
C VAL A 84 -1.70 14.42 7.07
N THR A 85 -2.20 14.27 5.84
CA THR A 85 -2.14 15.30 4.81
C THR A 85 -3.50 15.53 4.19
N VAL A 86 -3.76 16.76 3.74
CA VAL A 86 -4.91 17.11 2.90
C VAL A 86 -4.38 17.73 1.62
N ASN A 87 -4.64 17.15 0.45
CA ASN A 87 -4.03 17.55 -0.82
C ASN A 87 -2.49 17.62 -0.78
N ARG A 88 -1.85 16.68 -0.07
CA ARG A 88 -0.39 16.65 0.20
C ARG A 88 0.14 17.77 1.11
N GLN A 89 -0.70 18.71 1.54
CA GLN A 89 -0.35 19.66 2.60
C GLN A 89 -0.41 18.95 3.96
N ARG A 90 0.61 19.11 4.80
CA ARG A 90 0.62 18.53 6.15
C ARG A 90 -0.47 19.18 7.01
N ALA A 91 -1.28 18.34 7.65
CA ALA A 91 -2.25 18.77 8.65
C ALA A 91 -1.58 18.94 10.01
N ILE A 92 -2.17 19.76 10.88
CA ILE A 92 -1.92 19.68 12.32
C ILE A 92 -2.52 18.34 12.78
N LEU A 93 -1.76 17.57 13.55
CA LEU A 93 -2.17 16.28 14.11
C LEU A 93 -1.84 16.29 15.60
N LEU A 94 -2.86 16.04 16.43
CA LEU A 94 -2.75 15.95 17.87
C LEU A 94 -2.61 14.49 18.33
N GLU A 95 -2.17 14.28 19.56
CA GLU A 95 -1.91 12.93 20.12
C GLU A 95 -3.17 12.07 20.23
N ASP A 96 -4.34 12.70 20.38
CA ASP A 96 -5.65 12.04 20.40
C ASP A 96 -6.12 11.60 18.99
N GLY A 97 -5.34 11.90 17.95
CA GLY A 97 -5.66 11.61 16.56
C GLY A 97 -6.51 12.69 15.88
N SER A 98 -6.87 13.76 16.57
CA SER A 98 -7.55 14.91 15.97
C SER A 98 -6.63 15.61 14.98
N PHE A 99 -7.15 15.92 13.79
CA PHE A 99 -6.39 16.66 12.78
C PHE A 99 -7.17 17.87 12.24
N SER A 100 -6.42 18.86 11.77
CA SER A 100 -6.96 20.02 11.05
C SER A 100 -6.03 20.52 9.95
N ALA A 101 -6.62 20.98 8.84
CA ALA A 101 -5.90 21.64 7.76
C ALA A 101 -6.79 22.68 7.07
N ASP A 102 -6.27 23.89 6.87
CA ASP A 102 -6.92 24.90 6.04
C ASP A 102 -6.45 24.74 4.59
N VAL A 103 -7.40 24.54 3.69
CA VAL A 103 -7.14 24.20 2.29
C VAL A 103 -7.82 25.23 1.38
N GLY A 104 -7.03 25.80 0.47
CA GLY A 104 -7.55 26.69 -0.56
C GLY A 104 -8.44 25.96 -1.57
N LEU A 105 -9.53 26.60 -1.97
CA LEU A 105 -10.51 26.10 -2.93
C LEU A 105 -10.49 26.92 -4.21
N LYS A 106 -10.45 26.22 -5.34
CA LYS A 106 -10.74 26.80 -6.66
C LYS A 106 -12.24 27.01 -6.78
N THR A 107 -12.68 28.00 -7.56
CA THR A 107 -14.10 28.14 -7.92
C THR A 107 -14.58 26.86 -8.61
N GLY A 108 -15.79 26.40 -8.28
CA GLY A 108 -16.34 25.14 -8.76
C GLY A 108 -15.96 23.94 -7.87
N ASP A 109 -15.88 22.77 -8.49
CA ASP A 109 -15.68 21.51 -7.77
C ASP A 109 -14.22 21.29 -7.35
N ASN A 110 -14.03 20.90 -6.09
CA ASN A 110 -12.76 20.53 -5.50
C ASN A 110 -12.88 19.13 -4.89
N ALA A 111 -11.91 18.26 -5.19
CA ALA A 111 -11.73 16.98 -4.51
C ALA A 111 -10.56 17.13 -3.53
N LEU A 112 -10.85 17.12 -2.24
CA LEU A 112 -9.84 17.19 -1.19
C LEU A 112 -9.49 15.77 -0.78
N VAL A 113 -8.25 15.35 -1.00
CA VAL A 113 -7.77 14.01 -0.66
C VAL A 113 -7.09 14.07 0.70
N ILE A 114 -7.69 13.41 1.69
CA ILE A 114 -7.13 13.25 3.03
C ILE A 114 -6.36 11.92 3.03
N SER A 115 -5.12 11.93 3.49
CA SER A 115 -4.33 10.70 3.66
C SER A 115 -3.73 10.63 5.06
N ALA A 116 -3.89 9.50 5.74
CA ALA A 116 -3.28 9.21 7.03
C ALA A 116 -2.28 8.06 6.88
N THR A 117 -1.10 8.22 7.48
CA THR A 117 -0.02 7.21 7.50
C THR A 117 0.34 6.89 8.94
N ASP A 118 0.35 5.60 9.29
CA ASP A 118 0.77 5.14 10.62
C ASP A 118 2.31 5.03 10.77
N SER A 119 2.76 4.72 11.98
CA SER A 119 4.19 4.57 12.29
C SER A 119 4.86 3.38 11.59
N ARG A 120 4.08 2.40 11.11
CA ARG A 120 4.55 1.25 10.33
C ARG A 120 4.48 1.47 8.81
N GLY A 121 3.98 2.63 8.37
CA GLY A 121 3.84 2.97 6.96
C GLY A 121 2.53 2.52 6.32
N ASN A 122 1.55 2.04 7.09
CA ASN A 122 0.22 1.75 6.56
C ASN A 122 -0.52 3.05 6.25
N THR A 123 -1.19 3.11 5.11
CA THR A 123 -1.87 4.30 4.63
C THR A 123 -3.36 4.08 4.43
N ALA A 124 -4.17 5.09 4.77
CA ALA A 124 -5.57 5.19 4.39
C ALA A 124 -5.83 6.53 3.69
N THR A 125 -6.88 6.56 2.87
CA THR A 125 -7.27 7.75 2.10
C THR A 125 -8.77 7.93 2.11
N GLU A 126 -9.21 9.18 2.29
CA GLU A 126 -10.60 9.61 2.17
C GLU A 126 -10.69 10.81 1.23
N THR A 127 -11.81 10.94 0.53
CA THR A 127 -12.02 12.08 -0.39
C THR A 127 -13.24 12.88 0.04
N LEU A 128 -13.02 14.17 0.28
CA LEU A 128 -14.06 15.15 0.56
C LEU A 128 -14.32 16.01 -0.67
N PHE A 129 -15.54 15.96 -1.20
CA PHE A 129 -15.96 16.80 -2.32
C PHE A 129 -16.55 18.12 -1.84
N VAL A 130 -15.95 19.24 -2.26
CA VAL A 130 -16.38 20.60 -1.92
C VAL A 130 -16.61 21.40 -3.19
N THR A 131 -17.81 21.94 -3.38
CA THR A 131 -18.11 22.89 -4.45
C THR A 131 -18.04 24.31 -3.89
N ARG A 132 -17.11 25.12 -4.41
CA ARG A 132 -17.05 26.55 -4.14
C ARG A 132 -17.95 27.29 -5.12
N ARG A 133 -18.96 27.99 -4.61
CA ARG A 133 -19.82 28.88 -5.40
C ARG A 133 -19.29 30.31 -5.39
#